data_AF-A0A1V4UKR3-F1
#
_entry.id   AF-A0A1V4UKR3-F1
#
_cell.length_a   1.000
_cell.length_b   1.000
_cell.length_c   1.000
_cell.angle_alpha   90.00
_cell.angle_beta   90.00
_cell.angle_gamma   90.00
#
_symmetry.space_group_name_H-M   'P 1'
#
loop_
_entity.id
_entity.type
_entity.pdbx_description
1 polymer ?
#
loop_
_entity_poly.entity_id
_entity_poly.type
_entity_poly.pdbx_seq_one_letter_code
_entity_poly.pdbx_strand_id
1 'polypeptide(L)'
;MTREDEIMAGYLLKGGKMLSTSCPSCGCPLFEVKGKTLCVVCAERQGEKGSQAPGKSDQAQVEPGTQQHLSKGDDASPLEKTLEETLIGLCERIRNEKDPRCVSALMEALTLGIEGLSALRSR
;
A
#
# COMPACT_ATOMS: atom_id res chain seq x y z
N MET A 1 -1.60 -25.02 -4.34
CA MET A 1 -1.34 -23.83 -5.16
C MET A 1 -2.02 -22.67 -4.45
N THR A 2 -1.31 -21.56 -4.23
CA THR A 2 -1.90 -20.39 -3.59
C THR A 2 -2.55 -19.49 -4.62
N ARG A 3 -3.48 -18.61 -4.18
CA ARG A 3 -4.13 -17.65 -5.08
C ARG A 3 -3.11 -16.70 -5.70
N GLU A 4 -2.07 -16.37 -4.95
CA GLU A 4 -0.94 -15.56 -5.39
C GLU A 4 -0.18 -16.24 -6.54
N ASP A 5 0.04 -17.56 -6.43
CA ASP A 5 0.70 -18.35 -7.50
C ASP A 5 -0.11 -18.33 -8.79
N GLU A 6 -1.45 -18.40 -8.71
CA GLU A 6 -2.34 -18.36 -9.87
C GLU A 6 -2.28 -17.00 -10.58
N ILE A 7 -2.29 -15.90 -9.82
CA ILE A 7 -2.14 -14.54 -10.37
C ILE A 7 -0.79 -14.41 -11.08
N MET A 8 0.30 -14.79 -10.40
CA MET A 8 1.64 -14.70 -10.96
C MET A 8 1.80 -15.54 -12.23
N ALA A 9 1.31 -16.79 -12.21
CA ALA A 9 1.29 -17.66 -13.38
C ALA A 9 0.52 -17.02 -14.55
N GLY A 10 -0.64 -16.43 -14.28
CA GLY A 10 -1.44 -15.74 -15.31
C GLY A 10 -0.69 -14.57 -15.97
N TYR A 11 0.12 -13.83 -15.22
CA TYR A 11 0.93 -12.74 -15.78
C TYR A 11 2.13 -13.25 -16.57
N LEU A 12 2.78 -14.34 -16.14
CA LEU A 12 3.84 -14.98 -16.91
C LEU A 12 3.33 -15.45 -18.28
N LEU A 13 2.16 -16.09 -18.31
CA LEU A 13 1.53 -16.57 -19.55
C LEU A 13 1.15 -15.42 -20.50
N LYS A 14 0.91 -14.21 -19.98
CA LYS A 14 0.65 -12.98 -20.76
C LYS A 14 1.94 -12.26 -21.19
N GLY A 15 3.12 -12.85 -20.93
CA GLY A 15 4.42 -12.28 -21.28
C GLY A 15 4.98 -11.29 -20.25
N GLY A 16 4.46 -11.26 -19.03
CA GLY A 16 5.06 -10.54 -17.92
C GLY A 16 6.37 -11.18 -17.47
N LYS A 17 7.34 -10.37 -17.05
CA LYS A 17 8.65 -10.84 -16.57
C LYS A 17 8.73 -10.71 -15.05
N MET A 18 8.93 -11.81 -14.34
CA MET A 18 9.20 -11.79 -12.91
C MET A 18 10.61 -11.26 -12.65
N LEU A 19 10.75 -10.36 -11.67
CA LEU A 19 12.01 -9.76 -11.24
C LEU A 19 12.51 -10.44 -9.96
N SER A 20 13.81 -10.32 -9.68
CA SER A 20 14.42 -10.84 -8.44
C SER A 20 14.11 -10.00 -7.20
N THR A 21 13.52 -8.81 -7.39
CA THR A 21 13.14 -7.88 -6.32
C THR A 21 11.73 -8.19 -5.82
N SER A 22 11.53 -8.15 -4.50
CA SER A 22 10.22 -8.39 -3.86
C SER A 22 9.46 -7.09 -3.60
N CYS A 23 8.13 -7.18 -3.62
CA CYS A 23 7.23 -6.11 -3.24
C CYS A 23 7.35 -5.82 -1.73
N PRO A 24 7.60 -4.56 -1.31
CA PRO A 24 7.73 -4.22 0.11
C PRO A 24 6.41 -4.36 0.88
N SER A 25 5.27 -4.36 0.20
CA SER A 25 3.94 -4.47 0.82
C SER A 25 3.54 -5.91 1.14
N CYS A 26 3.74 -6.85 0.21
CA CYS A 26 3.27 -8.24 0.35
C CYS A 26 4.37 -9.31 0.26
N GLY A 27 5.61 -8.94 -0.01
CA GLY A 27 6.74 -9.86 -0.14
C GLY A 27 6.81 -10.66 -1.45
N CYS A 28 5.76 -10.64 -2.29
CA CYS A 28 5.76 -11.34 -3.58
C CYS A 28 6.74 -10.70 -4.58
N PRO A 29 7.34 -11.45 -5.51
CA PRO A 29 8.20 -10.89 -6.56
C PRO A 29 7.52 -9.78 -7.37
N LEU A 30 8.27 -8.74 -7.72
CA LEU A 30 7.83 -7.70 -8.65
C LEU A 30 7.83 -8.24 -10.09
N PHE A 31 6.99 -7.64 -10.93
CA PHE A 31 6.87 -7.99 -12.34
C PHE A 31 7.11 -6.77 -13.21
N GLU A 32 7.73 -6.97 -14.37
CA GLU A 32 7.71 -6.03 -15.48
C GLU A 32 6.62 -6.45 -16.48
N VAL A 33 5.62 -5.59 -16.68
CA VAL A 33 4.51 -5.80 -17.63
C VAL A 33 4.46 -4.60 -18.55
N LYS A 34 4.66 -4.83 -19.85
CA LYS A 34 4.71 -3.76 -20.87
C LYS A 34 5.67 -2.62 -20.49
N GLY A 35 6.85 -2.97 -19.98
CA GLY A 35 7.90 -2.02 -19.58
C GLY A 35 7.68 -1.29 -18.25
N LYS A 36 6.63 -1.64 -17.49
CA LYS A 36 6.34 -1.06 -16.18
C LYS A 36 6.56 -2.08 -15.07
N THR A 37 7.28 -1.69 -14.02
CA THR A 37 7.50 -2.54 -12.84
C THR A 37 6.36 -2.35 -11.83
N LEU A 38 5.69 -3.43 -11.42
CA LEU A 38 4.60 -3.43 -10.46
C LEU A 38 4.45 -4.77 -9.73
N CYS A 39 3.72 -4.75 -8.60
CA CYS A 39 3.28 -5.98 -7.93
C CYS A 39 1.92 -6.41 -8.47
N VAL A 40 1.88 -7.50 -9.22
CA VAL A 40 0.64 -8.03 -9.83
C VAL A 40 -0.34 -8.57 -8.79
N VAL A 41 0.16 -9.08 -7.66
CA VAL A 41 -0.69 -9.59 -6.57
C VAL A 41 -1.41 -8.44 -5.84
N CYS A 42 -0.68 -7.37 -5.49
CA CYS A 42 -1.29 -6.19 -4.87
C CYS A 42 -2.27 -5.50 -5.81
N ALA A 43 -1.94 -5.39 -7.10
CA ALA A 43 -2.81 -4.78 -8.10
C ALA A 43 -4.13 -5.55 -8.24
N GLU A 44 -4.09 -6.88 -8.32
CA GLU A 44 -5.29 -7.70 -8.43
C GLU A 44 -6.17 -7.59 -7.17
N ARG A 45 -5.57 -7.67 -5.97
CA ARG A 45 -6.30 -7.52 -4.68
C ARG A 45 -6.99 -6.15 -4.55
N GLN A 46 -6.45 -5.11 -5.17
CA GLN A 46 -7.07 -3.77 -5.21
C GLN A 46 -8.16 -3.68 -6.27
N GLY A 47 -7.95 -4.30 -7.44
CA GLY A 47 -8.93 -4.35 -8.53
C GLY A 47 -10.22 -5.11 -8.18
N GLU A 48 -10.15 -6.08 -7.27
CA GLU A 48 -11.34 -6.78 -6.75
C GLU A 48 -12.29 -5.89 -5.93
N LYS A 49 -11.82 -4.74 -5.42
CA LYS A 49 -12.67 -3.76 -4.70
C LYS A 49 -13.21 -2.64 -5.58
N GLY A 50 -12.89 -2.64 -6.87
CA GLY A 50 -13.34 -1.59 -7.79
C GLY A 50 -13.01 -1.96 -9.22
N SER A 51 -13.96 -2.59 -9.91
CA SER A 51 -13.90 -2.74 -11.36
C SER A 51 -13.83 -1.36 -12.02
N GLN A 52 -12.66 -1.00 -12.55
CA GLN A 52 -12.51 -0.33 -13.84
C GLN A 52 -11.05 -0.35 -14.33
N ALA A 53 -10.91 -0.55 -15.64
CA ALA A 53 -9.70 -0.84 -16.40
C ALA A 53 -8.61 0.25 -16.33
N PRO A 54 -7.35 -0.06 -16.72
CA PRO A 54 -6.23 0.87 -16.62
C PRO A 54 -6.20 1.83 -17.82
N GLY A 55 -6.47 3.11 -17.55
CA GLY A 55 -6.33 4.21 -18.49
C GLY A 55 -5.41 5.30 -17.96
N LYS A 56 -4.17 5.30 -18.48
CA LYS A 56 -3.29 6.46 -18.79
C LYS A 56 -3.19 7.62 -17.77
N SER A 57 -1.99 7.82 -17.26
CA SER A 57 -1.45 9.14 -16.87
C SER A 57 -1.60 10.15 -18.03
N ASP A 58 -2.19 11.32 -17.79
CA ASP A 58 -1.49 12.62 -17.67
C ASP A 58 -2.47 13.81 -17.55
N GLN A 59 -2.21 14.65 -16.54
CA GLN A 59 -2.45 16.11 -16.38
C GLN A 59 -3.86 16.77 -16.38
N ALA A 60 -4.03 17.53 -15.27
CA ALA A 60 -4.56 18.90 -15.13
C ALA A 60 -6.08 19.19 -15.08
N GLN A 61 -6.51 19.49 -13.83
CA GLN A 61 -7.40 20.57 -13.35
C GLN A 61 -8.76 20.81 -14.02
N VAL A 62 -9.87 20.68 -13.26
CA VAL A 62 -10.55 21.79 -12.53
C VAL A 62 -11.75 21.26 -11.71
N GLU A 63 -11.82 21.72 -10.45
CA GLU A 63 -12.92 21.65 -9.46
C GLU A 63 -14.21 22.38 -9.95
N PRO A 64 -15.45 22.16 -9.43
CA PRO A 64 -15.78 22.48 -8.02
C PRO A 64 -16.94 21.75 -7.29
N GLY A 65 -16.79 21.65 -5.96
CA GLY A 65 -17.85 21.74 -4.92
C GLY A 65 -18.62 20.44 -4.63
N THR A 66 -18.94 20.04 -3.40
CA THR A 66 -19.12 20.75 -2.12
C THR A 66 -19.11 19.72 -0.97
N GLN A 67 -18.21 19.93 0.00
CA GLN A 67 -18.35 19.88 1.49
C GLN A 67 -19.19 18.74 2.12
N GLN A 68 -18.81 18.03 3.21
CA GLN A 68 -18.18 18.43 4.48
C GLN A 68 -17.69 17.14 5.20
N HIS A 69 -16.58 17.17 5.96
CA HIS A 69 -16.59 17.01 7.44
C HIS A 69 -15.17 17.09 8.05
N LEU A 70 -15.02 18.04 8.99
CA LEU A 70 -14.02 18.18 10.06
C LEU A 70 -12.60 18.65 9.73
N SER A 71 -12.47 19.96 9.78
CA SER A 71 -11.26 20.73 10.02
C SER A 71 -10.53 20.29 11.30
N LYS A 72 -9.22 20.00 11.19
CA LYS A 72 -8.22 20.35 12.20
C LYS A 72 -6.83 20.43 11.55
N GLY A 73 -6.32 21.66 11.43
CA GLY A 73 -4.92 22.05 11.17
C GLY A 73 -4.12 21.22 10.16
N ASP A 74 -4.04 21.68 8.92
CA ASP A 74 -3.17 21.10 7.88
C ASP A 74 -1.71 21.63 7.98
N ASP A 75 -1.21 21.77 9.21
CA ASP A 75 0.19 22.11 9.54
C ASP A 75 1.01 20.86 9.89
N ALA A 76 0.47 19.66 9.66
CA ALA A 76 1.21 18.41 9.88
C ALA A 76 2.37 18.34 8.88
N SER A 77 3.59 18.19 9.40
CA SER A 77 4.78 18.10 8.57
C SER A 77 4.68 16.92 7.58
N PRO A 78 5.37 16.97 6.43
CA PRO A 78 5.40 15.84 5.49
C PRO A 78 5.77 14.51 6.16
N LEU A 79 6.63 14.57 7.19
CA LEU A 79 7.03 13.42 7.98
C LEU A 79 5.89 12.86 8.83
N GLU A 80 5.09 13.71 9.49
CA GLU A 80 3.92 13.26 10.26
C GLU A 80 2.92 12.53 9.37
N LYS A 81 2.64 13.08 8.18
CA LYS A 81 1.72 12.46 7.20
C LYS A 81 2.25 11.10 6.74
N THR A 82 3.53 11.01 6.36
CA THR A 82 4.15 9.73 5.97
C THR A 82 4.13 8.73 7.12
N LEU A 83 4.33 9.17 8.37
CA LEU A 83 4.29 8.30 9.53
C LEU A 83 2.87 7.79 9.81
N GLU A 84 1.85 8.66 9.70
CA GLU A 84 0.44 8.27 9.79
C GLU A 84 0.05 7.22 8.74
N GLU A 85 0.40 7.45 7.48
CA GLU A 85 0.17 6.49 6.40
C GLU A 85 0.86 5.15 6.67
N THR A 86 2.08 5.19 7.21
CA THR A 86 2.82 3.99 7.59
C THR A 86 2.12 3.23 8.72
N LEU A 87 1.61 3.93 9.74
CA LEU A 87 0.87 3.33 10.85
C LEU A 87 -0.41 2.65 10.36
N ILE A 88 -1.13 3.25 9.41
CA ILE A 88 -2.30 2.64 8.78
C ILE A 88 -1.90 1.36 8.04
N GLY A 89 -0.81 1.40 7.26
CA GLY A 89 -0.28 0.22 6.57
C GLY A 89 0.14 -0.91 7.51
N LEU A 90 0.71 -0.59 8.68
CA LEU A 90 1.03 -1.57 9.72
C LEU A 90 -0.24 -2.23 10.27
N CYS A 91 -1.28 -1.44 10.59
CA CYS A 91 -2.57 -1.97 11.05
C CYS A 91 -3.23 -2.91 10.02
N GLU A 92 -3.11 -2.61 8.73
CA GLU A 92 -3.57 -3.50 7.66
C GLU A 92 -2.78 -4.80 7.58
N ARG A 93 -1.44 -4.71 7.71
CA ARG A 93 -0.58 -5.89 7.71
C ARG A 93 -0.85 -6.80 8.91
N ILE A 94 -0.97 -6.23 10.11
CA ILE A 94 -1.27 -6.96 11.36
C ILE A 94 -2.56 -7.77 11.22
N ARG A 95 -3.62 -7.18 10.67
CA ARG A 95 -4.93 -7.85 10.51
C ARG A 95 -4.88 -9.11 9.63
N ASN A 96 -3.92 -9.20 8.72
CA ASN A 96 -3.81 -10.29 7.76
C ASN A 96 -2.63 -11.24 8.04
N GLU A 97 -1.84 -10.95 9.07
CA GLU A 97 -0.66 -11.72 9.43
C GLU A 97 -1.06 -13.01 10.17
N LYS A 98 -0.44 -14.13 9.79
CA LYS A 98 -0.74 -15.46 10.34
C LYS A 98 0.34 -15.96 11.29
N ASP A 99 1.59 -15.48 11.13
CA ASP A 99 2.66 -15.85 12.06
C ASP A 99 2.56 -14.98 13.32
N PRO A 100 2.30 -15.57 14.51
CA PRO A 100 2.16 -14.81 15.75
C PRO A 100 3.43 -14.03 16.12
N ARG A 101 4.62 -14.50 15.71
CA ARG A 101 5.88 -13.77 15.96
C ARG A 101 5.96 -12.51 15.11
N CYS A 102 5.49 -12.57 13.87
CA CYS A 102 5.37 -11.41 13.00
C CYS A 102 4.32 -10.43 13.54
N VAL A 103 3.18 -10.92 14.05
CA VAL A 103 2.18 -10.07 14.71
C VAL A 103 2.80 -9.31 15.89
N SER A 104 3.54 -9.99 16.78
CA SER A 104 4.20 -9.34 17.91
C SER A 104 5.16 -8.24 17.47
N ALA A 105 6.05 -8.53 16.51
CA ALA A 105 7.01 -7.54 16.00
C ALA A 105 6.32 -6.34 15.32
N LEU A 106 5.23 -6.58 14.59
CA LEU A 106 4.46 -5.50 13.96
C LEU A 106 3.72 -4.64 14.99
N MET A 107 3.18 -5.25 16.05
CA MET A 107 2.53 -4.51 17.15
C MET A 107 3.55 -3.66 17.90
N GLU A 108 4.76 -4.15 18.14
CA GLU A 108 5.86 -3.34 18.72
C GLU A 108 6.22 -2.15 17.82
N ALA A 109 6.36 -2.38 16.51
CA ALA A 109 6.62 -1.30 15.56
C ALA A 109 5.49 -0.26 15.52
N LEU A 110 4.23 -0.71 15.63
CA LEU A 110 3.06 0.16 15.67
C LEU A 110 3.09 1.05 16.93
N THR A 111 3.38 0.48 18.10
CA THR A 111 3.52 1.23 19.36
C THR A 111 4.60 2.30 19.26
N LEU A 112 5.79 1.93 18.78
CA LEU A 112 6.91 2.88 18.59
C LEU A 112 6.55 4.01 17.64
N GLY A 113 5.86 3.71 16.54
CA GLY A 113 5.44 4.72 15.58
C GLY A 113 4.37 5.66 16.14
N ILE A 114 3.43 5.17 16.96
CA ILE A 114 2.43 6.01 17.65
C ILE A 114 3.13 6.97 18.62
N GLU A 115 4.08 6.47 19.42
CA GLU A 115 4.87 7.30 20.33
C GLU A 115 5.66 8.37 19.57
N GLY A 116 6.31 7.99 18.46
CA GLY A 116 7.02 8.91 17.58
C GLY A 116 6.11 9.99 17.01
N LEU A 117 4.91 9.62 16.54
CA LEU A 117 3.93 10.58 16.01
C LEU A 117 3.43 11.54 17.10
N SER A 118 3.14 11.03 18.29
CA SER A 118 2.78 11.86 19.44
C SER A 118 3.88 12.85 19.81
N ALA A 119 5.15 12.43 19.73
CA ALA A 119 6.30 13.30 19.99
C ALA A 119 6.47 14.39 18.93
N LEU A 120 6.17 14.12 17.66
CA LEU A 120 6.20 15.12 16.58
C LEU A 120 5.12 16.18 16.79
N ARG A 121 3.90 15.77 17.13
CA ARG A 121 2.74 16.66 17.33
C ARG A 121 2.77 17.47 18.63
N SER A 122 3.67 17.12 19.55
CA SER A 122 3.85 17.82 20.83
C SER A 122 4.90 18.94 20.76
N ARG A 123 5.50 19.19 19.59
CA ARG A 123 6.43 20.29 19.33
C ARG A 123 5.68 21.54 18.88
#